data_AF-A0A821KW21-F1
#
_entry.id   AF-A0A821KW21-F1
#
_cell.length_a   1.000
_cell.length_b   1.000
_cell.length_c   1.000
_cell.angle_alpha   90.00
_cell.angle_beta   90.00
_cell.angle_gamma   90.00
#
_symmetry.space_group_name_H-M   'P 1'
#
loop_
_entity.id
_entity.type
_entity.pdbx_description
1 polymer ?
#
loop_
_entity_poly.entity_id
_entity_poly.type
_entity_poly.pdbx_seq_one_letter_code
_entity_poly.pdbx_strand_id
1 'polypeptide(L)' 'MERADSLAFDLHKWLFVPYECGCILVRDGQLHRSAFAQPPPSYLALMEGGIAPSHGEIFFGDYALELSRNMKALK' A
#
# COMPACT_ATOMS: atom_id res chain seq x y z
N MET A 1 -7.06 -2.72 -21.76
CA MET A 1 -6.91 -2.24 -20.38
C MET A 1 -7.74 -3.07 -19.42
N GLU A 2 -9.04 -3.25 -19.67
CA GLU A 2 -10.01 -4.03 -18.87
C GLU A 2 -9.57 -5.44 -18.41
N ARG A 3 -8.59 -6.04 -19.10
CA ARG A 3 -8.12 -7.43 -18.89
C ARG A 3 -6.80 -7.55 -18.13
N ALA A 4 -6.16 -6.45 -17.77
CA ALA A 4 -4.86 -6.49 -17.09
C ALA A 4 -5.00 -6.99 -15.65
N ASP A 5 -4.09 -7.84 -15.18
CA ASP A 5 -4.08 -8.29 -13.77
C ASP A 5 -3.54 -7.21 -12.84
N SER A 6 -2.68 -6.33 -13.36
CA SER A 6 -2.20 -5.13 -12.68
C SER A 6 -1.89 -4.00 -13.66
N LEU A 7 -1.89 -2.77 -13.15
CA LEU A 7 -1.56 -1.54 -13.88
C LEU A 7 -0.65 -0.68 -13.01
N ALA A 8 0.50 -0.29 -13.54
CA ALA A 8 1.42 0.63 -12.87
C ALA A 8 1.54 1.93 -13.67
N PHE A 9 1.57 3.06 -12.99
CA PHE A 9 1.71 4.36 -13.63
C PHE A 9 2.38 5.37 -12.71
N ASP A 10 3.22 6.19 -13.32
CA ASP A 10 3.92 7.28 -12.66
C ASP A 10 3.07 8.54 -12.71
N LEU A 11 2.41 8.84 -11.60
CA LEU A 11 1.63 10.07 -11.43
C LEU A 11 2.50 11.31 -11.64
N HIS A 12 3.79 11.20 -11.33
CA HIS A 12 4.78 12.26 -11.55
C HIS A 12 5.19 12.47 -13.01
N LYS A 13 4.59 11.74 -13.96
CA LYS A 13 4.72 12.01 -15.39
C LYS A 13 3.54 12.86 -15.86
N TRP A 14 2.52 12.25 -16.46
CA TRP A 14 1.42 12.98 -17.12
C TRP A 14 0.40 13.59 -16.17
N LEU A 15 0.42 13.25 -14.89
CA LEU A 15 -0.56 13.74 -13.91
C LEU A 15 0.00 14.87 -13.04
N PHE A 16 1.16 15.43 -13.41
CA PHE A 16 1.74 16.63 -12.82
C PHE A 16 1.96 16.57 -11.30
N VAL A 17 2.08 15.37 -10.73
CA VAL A 17 2.38 15.20 -9.31
C VAL A 17 3.90 15.35 -9.05
N PRO A 18 4.37 16.06 -8.01
CA PRO A 18 5.80 16.18 -7.76
C PRO A 18 6.49 14.83 -7.51
N TYR A 19 7.70 14.66 -8.06
CA TYR A 19 8.53 13.49 -7.84
C TYR A 19 8.78 13.22 -6.34
N GLU A 20 8.93 11.96 -5.90
CA GLU A 20 8.46 10.74 -6.55
C GLU A 20 6.98 10.49 -6.21
N CYS A 21 6.17 10.10 -7.20
CA CYS A 21 4.80 9.65 -6.99
C CYS A 21 4.38 8.62 -8.06
N GLY A 22 4.38 7.34 -7.69
CA GLY A 22 3.93 6.23 -8.53
C GLY A 22 2.73 5.53 -7.87
N CYS A 23 1.92 4.86 -8.68
CA CYS A 23 0.75 4.13 -8.23
C CYS A 23 0.67 2.78 -8.97
N ILE A 24 0.17 1.77 -8.26
CA ILE A 24 -0.16 0.46 -8.82
C ILE A 24 -1.60 0.11 -8.44
N LEU A 25 -2.33 -0.46 -9.40
CA LEU A 25 -3.61 -1.09 -9.20
C LEU A 25 -3.44 -2.59 -9.46
N VAL A 26 -3.86 -3.44 -8.53
CA VAL A 26 -3.86 -4.89 -8.69
C VAL A 26 -5.29 -5.38 -8.61
N ARG A 27 -5.70 -6.19 -9.59
CA ARG A 27 -7.08 -6.68 -9.71
C ARG A 27 -7.48 -7.57 -8.54
N ASP A 28 -6.59 -8.49 -8.17
CA ASP A 28 -6.81 -9.40 -7.06
C ASP A 28 -6.12 -8.87 -5.80
N GLY A 29 -6.92 -8.24 -4.92
CA GLY A 29 -6.43 -7.71 -3.66
C GLY A 29 -5.98 -8.77 -2.66
N GLN A 30 -6.53 -9.99 -2.72
CA GLN A 30 -6.10 -11.09 -1.85
C GLN A 30 -4.74 -11.62 -2.29
N LEU A 31 -4.56 -11.83 -3.59
CA LEU A 31 -3.26 -12.20 -4.17
C LEU A 31 -2.21 -11.12 -3.84
N HIS A 32 -2.53 -9.84 -4.06
CA HIS A 32 -1.63 -8.74 -3.75
C HIS A 32 -1.21 -8.77 -2.27
N ARG A 33 -2.17 -8.80 -1.34
CA ARG A 33 -1.87 -8.84 0.09
C ARG A 33 -1.05 -10.06 0.46
N SER A 34 -1.40 -11.25 -0.04
CA SER A 34 -0.71 -12.49 0.30
C SER A 34 0.76 -12.52 -0.13
N ALA A 35 1.13 -11.73 -1.14
CA ALA A 35 2.50 -11.64 -1.63
C ALA A 35 3.43 -10.82 -0.71
N PHE A 36 2.89 -9.91 0.12
CA PHE A 36 3.70 -9.00 0.94
C PHE A 36 3.42 -9.11 2.44
N ALA A 37 2.19 -9.43 2.84
CA ALA A 37 1.80 -9.52 4.25
C ALA A 37 2.72 -10.46 5.03
N GLN A 38 3.27 -9.94 6.12
CA GLN A 38 4.09 -10.70 7.07
C GLN A 38 3.39 -10.74 8.43
N PRO A 39 3.71 -11.73 9.29
CA PRO A 39 3.33 -11.67 10.68
C PRO A 39 3.77 -10.33 11.29
N PRO A 40 2.90 -9.62 12.03
CA PRO A 40 3.27 -8.37 12.68
C PRO A 40 4.51 -8.58 13.56
N PRO A 41 5.56 -7.78 13.39
CA PRO A 41 6.74 -7.92 14.22
C PRO A 41 6.39 -7.55 15.66
N SER A 42 7.05 -8.20 16.63
CA SER A 42 6.75 -8.04 18.05
C SER A 42 6.87 -6.61 18.59
N TYR A 43 7.59 -5.73 17.88
CA TYR A 43 7.76 -4.32 18.24
C TYR A 43 6.63 -3.41 17.71
N LEU A 44 5.75 -3.89 16.84
CA LEU A 44 4.56 -3.17 16.40
C LEU A 44 3.35 -3.74 17.13
N ALA A 45 3.02 -3.13 18.26
CA ALA A 45 1.80 -3.46 18.97
C ALA A 45 0.59 -2.92 18.20
N LEU A 46 -0.32 -3.82 17.82
CA LEU A 46 -1.66 -3.43 17.37
C LEU A 46 -2.46 -3.00 18.61
N MET A 47 -2.93 -1.75 18.63
CA MET A 47 -3.74 -1.22 19.71
C MET A 47 -5.17 -1.05 19.24
N GLU A 48 -6.12 -1.70 19.92
CA GLU A 48 -7.55 -1.45 19.69
C GLU A 48 -7.89 0.00 20.09
N GLY A 49 -8.57 0.73 19.20
CA GLY A 49 -9.01 2.11 19.44
C GLY A 49 -7.91 3.18 19.33
N GLY A 50 -6.72 2.82 18.84
CA GLY A 50 -5.65 3.78 18.54
C GLY A 50 -5.78 4.42 17.15
N ILE A 51 -4.88 5.36 16.83
CA ILE A 51 -4.75 5.94 15.48
C ILE A 51 -4.05 4.99 14.49
N ALA A 52 -3.47 3.90 14.99
CA ALA A 52 -2.86 2.87 14.17
C ALA A 52 -3.94 1.89 13.69
N PRO A 53 -3.79 1.29 12.50
CA PRO A 53 -4.73 0.29 12.01
C PRO A 53 -4.88 -0.84 13.03
N SER A 54 -6.12 -1.10 13.41
CA SER A 54 -6.50 -2.19 14.29
C SER A 54 -6.68 -3.50 13.50
N HIS A 55 -6.93 -4.59 14.22
CA HIS A 55 -7.11 -5.90 13.60
C HIS A 55 -8.30 -5.87 12.62
N GLY A 56 -8.05 -6.18 11.34
CA GLY A 56 -9.08 -6.16 10.28
C GLY A 56 -9.13 -4.89 9.44
N GLU A 57 -8.36 -3.86 9.79
CA GLU A 57 -8.20 -2.65 8.95
C GLU A 57 -7.04 -2.81 7.95
N ILE A 58 -7.02 -1.97 6.92
CA ILE A 58 -5.97 -2.01 5.89
C ILE A 58 -4.65 -1.55 6.48
N PHE A 59 -3.75 -2.51 6.73
CA PHE A 59 -2.35 -2.23 7.04
C PHE A 59 -1.55 -2.12 5.74
N PHE A 60 -1.17 -0.89 5.34
CA PHE A 60 -0.51 -0.67 4.05
C PHE A 60 0.87 -1.34 3.91
N GLY A 61 1.53 -1.68 5.03
CA GLY A 61 2.75 -2.49 5.01
C GLY A 61 2.54 -3.90 4.46
N ASP A 62 1.30 -4.39 4.42
CA ASP A 62 0.94 -5.71 3.86
C ASP A 62 0.86 -5.72 2.32
N TYR A 63 1.14 -4.60 1.65
CA TYR A 63 0.97 -4.44 0.20
C TYR A 63 2.25 -4.01 -0.53
N ALA A 64 3.37 -3.91 0.19
CA ALA A 64 4.66 -3.53 -0.36
C ALA A 64 5.81 -4.10 0.47
N LEU A 65 7.04 -3.98 -0.02
CA LEU A 65 8.26 -4.33 0.74
C LEU A 65 8.55 -3.33 1.87
N GLU A 66 8.07 -2.10 1.75
CA GLU A 66 8.32 -1.02 2.68
C GLU A 66 7.32 -1.05 3.84
N LEU A 67 7.82 -1.29 5.05
CA LEU A 67 7.03 -1.11 6.28
C LEU A 67 6.76 0.39 6.53
N SER A 68 7.82 1.20 6.50
CA SER A 68 7.77 2.66 6.64
C SER A 68 7.88 3.31 5.27
N ARG A 69 6.95 4.20 4.94
CA ARG A 69 6.90 4.88 3.63
C ARG A 69 6.36 6.31 3.73
N ASN A 70 6.73 7.14 2.76
CA ASN A 70 6.22 8.52 2.66
C ASN A 70 4.71 8.58 2.37
N MET A 71 4.04 9.63 2.85
CA MET A 71 2.61 9.90 2.56
C MET A 71 2.43 10.50 1.16
N LYS A 72 2.76 9.72 0.12
CA LYS A 72 2.70 10.14 -1.29
C LYS A 72 1.28 10.53 -1.74
N ALA A 73 0.24 10.02 -1.05
CA ALA A 73 -1.16 10.28 -1.37
C ALA A 73 -1.67 11.69 -1.00
N LEU A 74 -0.89 12.49 -0.26
CA LEU A 74 -1.26 13.88 0.07
C LEU A 74 -0.94 14.88 -1.05
N LYS A 75 -0.04 14.50 -1.96
CA LYS A 75 0.47 15.37 -3.03
C LYS A 75 -0.60 15.75 -4.06
#